data_AF-A0A562VDW6-F1
#
_entry.id   AF-A0A562VDW6-F1
#
_cell.length_a   1.000
_cell.length_b   1.000
_cell.length_c   1.000
_cell.angle_alpha   90.00
_cell.angle_beta   90.00
_cell.angle_gamma   90.00
#
_symmetry.space_group_name_H-M   'P 1'
#
loop_
_entity.id
_entity.type
_entity.pdbx_description
1 polymer ?
#
loop_
_entity_poly.entity_id
_entity_poly.type
_entity_poly.pdbx_seq_one_letter_code
_entity_poly.pdbx_strand_id
1 'polypeptide(L)'
;MTQPWPLVDAKWPVIGPPKSLAELLNRVEELDTRELTALAKRIGIRPPDVAGADEWPIVPEYSVDGRFVALVWDDPAEDAHWLRRSVTTPRPPA
;
A
#
# COMPACT_ATOMS: atom_id res chain seq x y z
N MET A 1 -5.45 -9.69 -26.85
CA MET A 1 -5.34 -8.26 -26.50
C MET A 1 -4.77 -8.21 -25.10
N THR A 2 -3.48 -7.90 -24.98
CA THR A 2 -2.68 -8.04 -23.75
C THR A 2 -2.88 -6.78 -22.90
N GLN A 3 -3.53 -6.89 -21.74
CA GLN A 3 -3.60 -5.78 -20.80
C GLN A 3 -2.22 -5.57 -20.17
N PRO A 4 -1.64 -4.35 -20.21
CA PRO A 4 -0.42 -4.02 -19.48
C PRO A 4 -0.82 -3.38 -18.14
N TRP A 5 -1.13 -4.19 -17.13
CA TRP A 5 -1.27 -3.74 -15.74
C TRP A 5 -0.40 -4.66 -14.85
N PRO A 6 0.18 -4.14 -13.76
CA PRO A 6 1.39 -4.71 -13.17
C PRO A 6 1.13 -6.09 -12.55
N LEU A 7 2.20 -6.90 -12.52
CA LEU A 7 2.32 -8.30 -12.09
C LEU A 7 1.98 -8.58 -10.61
N VAL A 8 1.29 -7.67 -9.92
CA VAL A 8 0.97 -7.81 -8.49
C VAL A 8 -0.52 -7.85 -8.27
N ASP A 9 -0.98 -8.87 -7.54
CA ASP A 9 -2.34 -9.01 -7.01
C ASP A 9 -2.55 -8.04 -5.83
N ALA A 10 -2.07 -6.80 -5.98
CA ALA A 10 -2.19 -5.76 -4.98
C ALA A 10 -3.67 -5.43 -4.82
N LYS A 11 -4.19 -5.64 -3.61
CA LYS A 11 -5.63 -5.45 -3.32
C LYS A 11 -6.10 -4.02 -3.59
N TRP A 12 -5.24 -3.03 -3.32
CA TRP A 12 -5.56 -1.61 -3.43
C TRP A 12 -4.43 -0.84 -4.13
N PRO A 13 -4.26 -0.97 -5.45
CA PRO A 13 -3.19 -0.29 -6.16
C PRO A 13 -3.42 1.23 -6.16
N VAL A 14 -2.34 2.00 -6.08
CA VAL A 14 -2.39 3.45 -6.24
C VAL A 14 -2.60 3.76 -7.74
N ILE A 15 -3.79 4.23 -8.08
CA ILE A 15 -4.17 4.59 -9.44
C ILE A 15 -4.29 6.11 -9.55
N GLY A 16 -3.76 6.68 -10.63
CA GLY A 16 -3.85 8.11 -10.89
C GLY A 16 -3.35 8.50 -12.27
N PRO A 17 -3.35 9.81 -12.57
CA PRO A 17 -2.78 10.33 -13.81
C PRO A 17 -1.31 9.91 -13.96
N PRO A 18 -0.83 9.57 -15.16
CA PRO A 18 0.55 9.10 -15.37
C PRO A 18 1.61 10.06 -14.81
N LYS A 19 1.36 11.37 -14.91
CA LYS A 19 2.25 12.42 -14.39
C LYS A 19 2.32 12.42 -12.87
N SER A 20 1.17 12.28 -12.19
CA SER A 20 1.11 12.23 -10.72
C SER A 20 1.75 10.94 -10.20
N LEU A 21 1.51 9.81 -10.87
CA LEU A 21 2.12 8.54 -10.51
C LEU A 21 3.64 8.58 -10.69
N ALA A 22 4.13 9.14 -11.80
CA ALA A 22 5.56 9.32 -12.01
C ALA A 22 6.20 10.21 -10.93
N GLU A 23 5.51 11.25 -10.47
CA GLU A 23 6.00 12.09 -9.38
C GLU A 23 6.11 11.31 -8.07
N LEU A 24 5.11 10.49 -7.70
CA LEU A 24 5.20 9.63 -6.52
C LEU A 24 6.34 8.61 -6.64
N LEU A 25 6.46 7.97 -7.79
CA LEU A 25 7.50 6.95 -8.01
C LEU A 25 8.91 7.54 -7.94
N ASN A 26 9.13 8.77 -8.40
CA ASN A 26 10.43 9.43 -8.25
C ASN A 26 10.77 9.78 -6.79
N ARG A 27 9.78 9.85 -5.92
CA ARG A 27 9.92 10.26 -4.52
C ARG A 27 9.83 9.11 -3.53
N VAL A 28 9.54 7.89 -4.00
CA VAL A 28 9.32 6.71 -3.13
C VAL A 28 10.55 6.32 -2.33
N GLU A 29 11.76 6.56 -2.86
CA GLU A 29 13.02 6.26 -2.16
C GLU A 29 13.46 7.41 -1.24
N GLU A 30 12.92 8.62 -1.44
CA GLU A 30 13.29 9.82 -0.67
C GLU A 30 12.33 10.10 0.49
N LEU A 31 11.03 9.80 0.30
CA LEU A 31 9.96 10.14 1.24
C LEU A 31 9.54 8.92 2.04
N ASP A 32 9.25 9.13 3.32
CA ASP A 32 8.58 8.11 4.11
C ASP A 32 7.10 7.95 3.72
N THR A 33 6.49 6.85 4.16
CA THR A 33 5.09 6.49 3.90
C THR A 33 4.11 7.63 4.18
N ARG A 34 4.34 8.43 5.23
CA ARG A 34 3.42 9.52 5.60
C ARG A 34 3.56 10.70 4.64
N GLU A 35 4.79 11.07 4.32
CA GLU A 35 5.08 12.13 3.35
C GLU A 35 4.59 11.76 1.95
N LEU A 36 4.81 10.51 1.53
CA LEU A 36 4.35 9.99 0.25
C LEU A 36 2.82 10.01 0.13
N THR A 37 2.12 9.63 1.19
CA THR A 37 0.65 9.70 1.27
C THR A 37 0.15 11.14 1.18
N ALA A 38 0.79 12.06 1.90
CA ALA A 38 0.43 13.48 1.85
C ALA A 38 0.67 14.07 0.45
N LEU A 39 1.78 13.72 -0.19
CA LEU A 39 2.09 14.11 -1.57
C LEU A 39 1.01 13.59 -2.53
N ALA A 40 0.67 12.30 -2.45
CA ALA A 40 -0.35 11.67 -3.29
C ALA A 40 -1.68 12.44 -3.22
N LYS A 41 -2.14 12.74 -2.00
CA LYS A 41 -3.37 13.51 -1.81
C LYS A 41 -3.27 14.93 -2.35
N ARG A 42 -2.11 15.57 -2.23
CA ARG A 42 -1.84 16.93 -2.74
C ARG A 42 -1.89 16.98 -4.27
N ILE A 43 -1.43 15.93 -4.95
CA ILE A 43 -1.38 15.84 -6.42
C ILE A 43 -2.61 15.18 -7.03
N GLY A 44 -3.66 14.98 -6.23
CA GLY A 44 -4.97 14.51 -6.67
C GLY A 44 -5.11 12.98 -6.77
N ILE A 45 -4.15 12.22 -6.25
CA ILE A 45 -4.29 10.77 -6.08
C ILE A 45 -5.13 10.53 -4.83
N ARG A 46 -6.13 9.65 -4.97
CA ARG A 46 -7.15 9.39 -3.95
C ARG A 46 -7.18 7.91 -3.58
N PRO A 47 -7.51 7.60 -2.32
CA PRO A 47 -7.73 6.24 -1.89
C PRO A 47 -8.96 5.62 -2.56
N PRO A 48 -9.13 4.29 -2.48
CA PRO A 48 -10.36 3.64 -2.92
C PRO A 48 -11.58 4.15 -2.15
N ASP A 49 -12.75 4.09 -2.78
CA ASP A 49 -14.02 4.55 -2.19
C ASP A 49 -14.58 3.50 -1.20
N VAL A 50 -13.88 3.32 -0.09
CA VAL A 50 -14.28 2.44 1.01
C VAL A 50 -14.13 3.14 2.36
N ALA A 51 -14.93 2.73 3.34
CA ALA A 51 -14.96 3.36 4.65
C ALA A 51 -13.59 3.29 5.34
N GLY A 52 -13.07 4.44 5.77
CA GLY A 52 -11.77 4.53 6.45
C GLY A 52 -10.56 4.63 5.52
N ALA A 53 -10.73 4.50 4.20
CA ALA A 53 -9.60 4.55 3.27
C ALA A 53 -8.90 5.90 3.17
N ASP A 54 -9.56 6.97 3.63
CA ASP A 54 -8.90 8.28 3.79
C ASP A 54 -7.79 8.27 4.83
N GLU A 55 -7.71 7.28 5.71
CA GLU A 55 -6.63 7.17 6.70
C GLU A 55 -5.55 6.16 6.27
N TRP A 56 -5.76 5.46 5.15
CA TRP A 56 -4.84 4.45 4.65
C TRP A 56 -3.53 5.08 4.16
N PRO A 57 -2.37 4.61 4.64
CA PRO A 57 -1.09 5.04 4.10
C PRO A 57 -0.81 4.41 2.73
N ILE A 58 0.05 5.05 1.94
CA ILE A 58 0.64 4.47 0.72
C ILE A 58 1.97 3.81 1.06
N VAL A 59 2.10 2.53 0.74
CA VAL A 59 3.35 1.77 0.95
C VAL A 59 3.91 1.27 -0.39
N PRO A 60 5.25 1.22 -0.53
CA PRO A 60 5.89 0.55 -1.65
C PRO A 60 5.78 -0.97 -1.51
N GLU A 61 5.30 -1.62 -2.56
CA GLU A 61 5.24 -3.07 -2.67
C GLU A 61 6.45 -3.58 -3.45
N TYR A 62 7.11 -4.59 -2.88
CA TYR A 62 8.28 -5.23 -3.47
C TYR A 62 7.97 -6.70 -3.79
N SER A 63 8.52 -7.19 -4.90
CA SER A 63 8.51 -8.60 -5.25
C SER A 63 9.28 -9.43 -4.21
N VAL A 64 9.07 -10.75 -4.22
CA VAL A 64 9.87 -11.71 -3.43
C VAL A 64 11.38 -11.57 -3.67
N ASP A 65 11.78 -11.15 -4.87
CA ASP A 65 13.18 -10.85 -5.24
C ASP A 65 13.68 -9.47 -4.76
N GLY A 66 12.88 -8.74 -3.98
CA GLY A 66 13.21 -7.41 -3.44
C GLY A 66 13.14 -6.27 -4.46
N ARG A 67 12.57 -6.49 -5.65
CA ARG A 67 12.39 -5.45 -6.67
C ARG A 67 11.12 -4.66 -6.42
N PHE A 68 11.20 -3.33 -6.49
CA PHE A 68 10.03 -2.46 -6.44
C PHE A 68 9.05 -2.83 -7.55
N VAL A 69 7.76 -2.95 -7.22
CA VAL A 69 6.71 -3.32 -8.18
C VAL A 69 5.66 -2.24 -8.33
N ALA A 70 5.12 -1.75 -7.21
CA ALA A 70 3.99 -0.83 -7.22
C ALA A 70 3.89 -0.02 -5.93
N LEU A 71 3.05 1.00 -5.96
CA LEU A 71 2.54 1.67 -4.76
C LEU A 71 1.13 1.15 -4.48
N VAL A 72 0.84 0.86 -3.21
CA VAL A 72 -0.46 0.34 -2.78
C VAL A 72 -0.97 1.13 -1.59
N TRP A 73 -2.28 1.25 -1.47
CA TRP A 73 -2.94 1.71 -0.26
C TRP A 73 -2.99 0.56 0.73
N ASP A 74 -2.45 0.80 1.92
CA ASP A 74 -2.38 -0.18 2.99
C ASP A 74 -3.60 0.01 3.90
N ASP A 75 -4.40 -1.05 4.09
CA ASP A 75 -5.50 -1.03 5.05
C ASP A 75 -4.99 -1.53 6.42
N PRO A 76 -4.73 -0.62 7.39
CA PRO A 76 -4.24 -1.00 8.71
C PRO A 76 -5.22 -1.87 9.50
N ALA A 77 -6.50 -1.91 9.12
CA ALA A 77 -7.48 -2.80 9.73
C ALA A 77 -7.33 -4.26 9.24
N GLU A 78 -6.85 -4.47 8.00
CA GLU A 78 -6.60 -5.80 7.44
C GLU A 78 -5.26 -6.36 7.89
N ASP A 79 -4.14 -5.65 7.69
CA ASP A 79 -3.45 -5.09 8.85
C ASP A 79 -3.40 -5.89 10.17
N ALA A 80 -4.11 -5.38 11.15
CA ALA A 80 -4.26 -6.01 12.46
C ALA A 80 -4.85 -7.45 12.47
N HIS A 81 -5.50 -7.93 11.40
CA HIS A 81 -6.23 -9.20 11.43
C HIS A 81 -5.31 -10.44 11.48
N TRP A 82 -4.12 -10.37 10.87
CA TRP A 82 -3.17 -11.51 10.87
C TRP A 82 -2.20 -11.51 12.05
N LEU A 83 -2.01 -10.36 12.73
CA LEU A 83 -1.33 -10.31 14.03
C LEU A 83 -2.18 -10.95 15.14
N ARG A 84 -3.52 -10.86 15.03
CA ARG A 84 -4.46 -11.41 16.01
C ARG A 84 -4.59 -12.95 15.95
N ARG A 85 -4.19 -13.59 14.84
CA ARG A 85 -4.19 -15.06 14.71
C ARG A 85 -2.90 -15.74 15.20
N SER A 86 -1.84 -14.97 15.44
CA SER A 86 -0.53 -15.49 15.84
C SER A 86 -0.34 -15.58 17.36
N VAL A 87 -1.27 -15.04 18.17
CA VAL A 87 -1.27 -15.15 19.63
C VAL A 87 -2.38 -16.09 20.08
N THR A 88 -2.19 -17.38 19.88
CA THR A 88 -2.86 -18.42 20.69
C THR A 88 -1.90 -19.57 20.89
N THR A 89 -0.87 -19.35 21.71
CA THR A 89 -0.20 -20.45 22.39
C THR A 89 -0.87 -20.59 23.75
N PRO A 90 -1.67 -21.64 24.03
CA PRO A 90 -2.13 -21.88 25.39
C PRO A 90 -0.90 -22.19 26.24
N ARG A 91 -0.69 -21.39 27.28
CA ARG A 91 0.29 -21.68 28.34
C ARG A 91 -0.17 -22.97 29.05
N PRO A 92 0.61 -24.07 29.05
CA PRO A 92 0.25 -25.22 29.86
C PRO A 92 0.31 -24.84 31.34
N PRO A 93 -0.66 -25.27 32.16
CA PRO A 93 -0.60 -25.07 33.60
C PRO A 93 0.57 -25.86 34.22
N ALA A 94 1.07 -25.31 35.32
CA ALA A 94 2.24 -25.76 36.08
C ALA A 94 2.11 -27.17 36.67
#